data_AF-A0AAU9NP45-F1
#
_entry.id   AF-A0AAU9NP45-F1
#
_cell.length_a   1.000
_cell.length_b   1.000
_cell.length_c   1.000
_cell.angle_alpha   90.00
_cell.angle_beta   90.00
_cell.angle_gamma   90.00
#
_symmetry.space_group_name_H-M   'P 1'
#
loop_
_entity.id
_entity.type
_entity.pdbx_description
1 polymer ?
#
loop_
_entity_poly.entity_id
_entity_poly.type
_entity_poly.pdbx_seq_one_letter_code
_entity_poly.pdbx_strand_id
1 'polypeptide(L)'
;MGLLREVLNSSKPYIAMVALQFGYAGMYIITMIGMKRGLSHWILVVYRHATATLVIAPFAFAFERKIRPKMTRSVFLKVLLLGLLEPVIDQNLYFLGMSITSATYGSAIVNVLPALTFVLALMFRLEKVNLKRMHSQAKIVGTVITLTGATVMTLYKGPIVDILWYSHHGATTTHKAAAAAASSSGQHYLAGTIMILICTCSWAGYFIVQSITLKEYPAELSLTSLICLAGTVEGGIIAMIMERDPKAWALGFDSRLLASVYSGVVCSGIAYYVQGVVNRIRGPVFVTAFSPLCMIITAVLGAIVLSEQVHLGSLIGAIIIVMGLYSVVWGKSKDHLLASGKGSGQELPTVDKSRLELANTMDEPSKVTIKDAIRPQDP
;
A
#
# COMPACT_ATOMS: atom_id res chain seq x y z
N MET A 1 -29.42 13.16 -1.65
CA MET A 1 -28.05 13.29 -1.11
C MET A 1 -27.48 12.01 -0.47
N GLY A 2 -28.31 11.06 0.03
CA GLY A 2 -27.82 9.80 0.62
C GLY A 2 -27.06 8.88 -0.35
N LEU A 3 -27.62 8.63 -1.54
CA LEU A 3 -27.00 7.78 -2.56
C LEU A 3 -25.63 8.29 -3.01
N LEU A 4 -25.49 9.61 -3.22
CA LEU A 4 -24.22 10.23 -3.62
C LEU A 4 -23.14 10.06 -2.54
N ARG A 5 -23.51 10.21 -1.26
CA ARG A 5 -22.61 10.05 -0.11
C ARG A 5 -22.18 8.59 0.09
N GLU A 6 -23.09 7.65 -0.17
CA GLU A 6 -22.83 6.22 -0.10
C GLU A 6 -21.93 5.73 -1.24
N VAL A 7 -22.17 6.21 -2.47
CA VAL A 7 -21.29 5.97 -3.62
C VAL A 7 -19.90 6.56 -3.37
N LEU A 8 -19.83 7.81 -2.86
CA LEU A 8 -18.55 8.46 -2.55
C LEU A 8 -17.77 7.68 -1.48
N ASN A 9 -18.44 7.23 -0.41
CA ASN A 9 -17.81 6.43 0.63
C ASN A 9 -17.33 5.06 0.13
N SER A 10 -18.08 4.42 -0.76
CA SER A 10 -17.72 3.14 -1.35
C SER A 10 -16.52 3.23 -2.30
N SER A 11 -16.35 4.38 -2.96
CA SER A 11 -15.27 4.66 -3.92
C SER A 11 -13.95 5.09 -3.28
N LYS A 12 -13.96 5.58 -2.02
CA LYS A 12 -12.76 6.06 -1.31
C LYS A 12 -11.56 5.11 -1.37
N PRO A 13 -11.68 3.80 -1.09
CA PRO A 13 -10.54 2.89 -1.14
C PRO A 13 -9.92 2.78 -2.54
N TYR A 14 -10.73 2.85 -3.60
CA TYR A 14 -10.26 2.77 -4.98
C TYR A 14 -9.47 4.02 -5.36
N ILE A 15 -10.03 5.20 -5.10
CA ILE A 15 -9.39 6.48 -5.39
C ILE A 15 -8.09 6.61 -4.61
N ALA A 16 -8.10 6.25 -3.33
CA ALA A 16 -6.92 6.28 -2.49
C ALA A 16 -5.81 5.35 -3.03
N MET A 17 -6.15 4.11 -3.39
CA MET A 17 -5.17 3.16 -3.94
C MET A 17 -4.57 3.63 -5.26
N VAL A 18 -5.37 4.22 -6.16
CA VAL A 18 -4.89 4.78 -7.43
C VAL A 18 -4.01 6.01 -7.19
N ALA A 19 -4.41 6.92 -6.30
CA ALA A 19 -3.62 8.11 -5.94
C ALA A 19 -2.25 7.75 -5.37
N LEU A 20 -2.16 6.69 -4.55
CA LEU A 20 -0.88 6.20 -4.05
C LEU A 20 0.08 5.75 -5.17
N GLN A 21 -0.43 5.19 -6.27
CA GLN A 21 0.42 4.74 -7.37
C GLN A 21 1.11 5.91 -8.08
N PHE A 22 0.46 7.08 -8.18
CA PHE A 22 1.10 8.30 -8.66
C PHE A 22 2.23 8.75 -7.72
N GLY A 23 2.01 8.65 -6.40
CA GLY A 23 3.03 8.94 -5.40
C GLY A 23 4.26 8.03 -5.54
N TYR A 24 4.05 6.72 -5.71
CA TYR A 24 5.12 5.75 -5.96
C TYR A 24 5.82 5.96 -7.30
N ALA A 25 5.10 6.27 -8.37
CA ALA A 25 5.72 6.55 -9.67
C ALA A 25 6.63 7.79 -9.61
N GLY A 26 6.24 8.82 -8.84
CA GLY A 26 7.11 9.99 -8.59
C GLY A 26 8.40 9.63 -7.85
N MET A 27 8.36 8.64 -6.95
CA MET A 27 9.56 8.17 -6.23
C MET A 27 10.60 7.63 -7.18
N TYR A 28 10.22 6.91 -8.24
CA TYR A 28 11.16 6.36 -9.20
C TYR A 28 12.09 7.43 -9.78
N ILE A 29 11.52 8.57 -10.21
CA ILE A 29 12.28 9.69 -10.78
C ILE A 29 13.17 10.34 -9.71
N ILE A 30 12.61 10.63 -8.54
CA ILE A 30 13.32 11.35 -7.47
C ILE A 30 14.46 10.51 -6.90
N THR A 31 14.24 9.22 -6.66
CA THR A 31 15.26 8.29 -6.17
C THR A 31 16.36 8.07 -7.19
N MET A 32 16.03 7.98 -8.49
CA MET A 32 17.03 7.92 -9.56
C MET A 32 17.98 9.13 -9.53
N ILE A 33 17.45 10.34 -9.34
CA ILE A 33 18.27 11.55 -9.22
C ILE A 33 19.16 11.50 -7.97
N GLY A 34 18.62 11.05 -6.83
CA GLY A 34 19.36 10.88 -5.58
C GLY A 34 20.51 9.87 -5.70
N MET A 35 20.24 8.70 -6.27
CA MET A 35 21.24 7.65 -6.48
C MET A 35 22.36 8.08 -7.43
N LYS A 36 22.05 8.83 -8.49
CA LYS A 36 23.07 9.40 -9.40
C LYS A 36 24.02 10.38 -8.70
N ARG A 37 23.64 10.95 -7.56
CA ARG A 37 24.49 11.80 -6.71
C ARG A 37 25.19 11.05 -5.57
N GLY A 38 25.26 9.72 -5.64
CA GLY A 38 25.99 8.89 -4.68
C GLY A 38 25.23 8.57 -3.39
N LEU A 39 23.90 8.68 -3.38
CA LEU A 39 23.10 8.25 -2.22
C LEU A 39 23.06 6.72 -2.14
N SER A 40 23.64 6.16 -1.07
CA SER A 40 23.56 4.74 -0.75
C SER A 40 22.10 4.33 -0.48
N HIS A 41 21.63 3.25 -1.10
CA HIS A 41 20.23 2.82 -0.94
C HIS A 41 19.93 2.39 0.50
N TRP A 42 20.92 1.81 1.20
CA TRP A 42 20.81 1.44 2.62
C TRP A 42 20.46 2.65 3.48
N ILE A 43 21.19 3.75 3.25
CA ILE A 43 21.01 5.02 3.95
C ILE A 43 19.67 5.67 3.56
N LEU A 44 19.32 5.66 2.26
CA LEU A 44 18.03 6.18 1.79
C LEU A 44 16.85 5.53 2.51
N VAL A 45 16.86 4.20 2.65
CA VAL A 45 15.80 3.45 3.34
C VAL A 45 15.68 3.91 4.79
N VAL A 46 16.79 4.05 5.52
CA VAL A 46 16.78 4.54 6.91
C VAL A 46 16.16 5.93 7.01
N TYR A 47 16.63 6.88 6.20
CA TYR A 47 16.12 8.26 6.26
C TYR A 47 14.68 8.39 5.77
N ARG A 48 14.27 7.58 4.81
CA ARG A 48 12.88 7.48 4.36
C ARG A 48 11.97 7.12 5.54
N HIS A 49 12.29 6.07 6.28
CA HIS A 49 11.46 5.62 7.41
C HIS A 49 11.60 6.50 8.66
N ALA A 50 12.77 7.10 8.88
CA ALA A 50 12.96 8.08 9.94
C ALA A 50 12.06 9.30 9.71
N THR A 51 12.04 9.81 8.48
CA THR A 51 11.18 10.93 8.09
C THR A 51 9.70 10.55 8.23
N ALA A 52 9.31 9.37 7.77
CA ALA A 52 7.94 8.88 7.93
C ALA A 52 7.51 8.83 9.40
N THR A 53 8.39 8.31 10.28
CA THR A 53 8.14 8.27 11.73
C THR A 53 7.95 9.66 12.31
N LEU A 54 8.87 10.59 12.01
CA LEU A 54 8.82 11.96 12.51
C LEU A 54 7.55 12.70 12.07
N VAL A 55 7.08 12.43 10.86
CA VAL A 55 5.90 13.09 10.29
C VAL A 55 4.62 12.46 10.82
N ILE A 56 4.53 11.12 10.89
CA ILE A 56 3.29 10.42 11.24
C ILE A 56 3.08 10.31 12.76
N ALA A 57 4.14 10.19 13.57
CA ALA A 57 4.03 10.00 15.01
C ALA A 57 3.25 11.13 15.74
N PRO A 58 3.41 12.42 15.40
CA PRO A 58 2.60 13.50 16.00
C PRO A 58 1.10 13.34 15.70
N PHE A 59 0.73 13.00 14.47
CA PHE A 59 -0.67 12.76 14.10
C PHE A 59 -1.23 11.52 14.79
N ALA A 60 -0.44 10.45 14.87
CA ALA A 60 -0.82 9.25 15.60
C ALA A 60 -1.07 9.59 17.08
N PHE A 61 -0.24 10.42 17.70
CA PHE A 61 -0.42 10.84 19.09
C PHE A 61 -1.65 11.74 19.25
N ALA A 62 -1.84 12.72 18.36
CA ALA A 62 -2.96 13.64 18.44
C ALA A 62 -4.32 12.95 18.24
N PHE A 63 -4.43 12.10 17.22
CA PHE A 63 -5.71 11.51 16.81
C PHE A 63 -6.01 10.16 17.47
N GLU A 64 -5.01 9.33 17.74
CA GLU A 64 -5.24 7.95 18.15
C GLU A 64 -4.90 7.65 19.61
N ARG A 65 -4.29 8.58 20.37
CA ARG A 65 -3.86 8.31 21.77
C ARG A 65 -4.95 7.73 22.68
N LYS A 66 -6.22 8.05 22.43
CA LYS A 66 -7.36 7.58 23.24
C LYS A 66 -7.91 6.22 22.80
N ILE A 67 -7.62 5.77 21.58
CA ILE A 67 -8.14 4.51 21.01
C ILE A 67 -7.09 3.40 20.93
N ARG A 68 -5.81 3.73 21.20
CA ARG A 68 -4.71 2.76 21.19
C ARG A 68 -4.93 1.64 22.21
N PRO A 69 -4.98 0.37 21.78
CA PRO A 69 -4.95 -0.75 22.70
C PRO A 69 -3.62 -0.83 23.45
N LYS A 70 -3.60 -1.59 24.55
CA LYS A 70 -2.35 -1.89 25.27
C LYS A 70 -1.40 -2.67 24.35
N MET A 71 -0.14 -2.25 24.31
CA MET A 71 0.89 -2.95 23.55
C MET A 71 1.19 -4.30 24.21
N THR A 72 0.74 -5.39 23.60
CA THR A 72 1.08 -6.75 24.05
C THR A 72 2.42 -7.18 23.44
N ARG A 73 3.07 -8.18 24.04
CA ARG A 73 4.30 -8.76 23.48
C ARG A 73 4.08 -9.30 22.06
N SER A 74 2.91 -9.88 21.78
CA SER A 74 2.59 -10.39 20.44
C SER A 74 2.49 -9.27 19.40
N VAL A 75 1.79 -8.18 19.70
CA VAL A 75 1.68 -7.02 18.79
C VAL A 75 3.04 -6.38 18.58
N PHE A 76 3.84 -6.23 19.63
CA PHE A 76 5.20 -5.71 19.52
C PHE A 76 6.07 -6.55 18.58
N LEU A 77 6.07 -7.88 18.73
CA LEU A 77 6.82 -8.76 17.82
C LEU A 77 6.30 -8.70 16.37
N LYS A 78 4.99 -8.54 16.17
CA LYS A 78 4.42 -8.34 14.83
C LYS A 78 4.86 -7.01 14.22
N VAL A 79 4.96 -5.94 15.02
CA VAL A 79 5.47 -4.64 14.57
C VAL A 79 6.92 -4.75 14.12
N LEU A 80 7.78 -5.43 14.90
CA LEU A 80 9.16 -5.70 14.50
C LEU A 80 9.20 -6.52 13.20
N LEU A 81 8.41 -7.60 13.12
CA LEU A 81 8.32 -8.40 11.89
C LEU A 81 7.83 -7.56 10.69
N LEU A 82 6.90 -6.64 10.88
CA LEU A 82 6.42 -5.75 9.82
C LEU A 82 7.52 -4.76 9.38
N GLY A 83 8.30 -4.24 10.33
CA GLY A 83 9.49 -3.42 10.07
C GLY A 83 10.57 -4.19 9.30
N LEU A 84 10.72 -5.48 9.60
CA LEU A 84 11.69 -6.33 8.93
C LEU A 84 11.25 -6.70 7.50
N LEU A 85 9.98 -7.07 7.32
CA LEU A 85 9.48 -7.61 6.05
C LEU A 85 9.50 -6.56 4.93
N GLU A 86 8.94 -5.38 5.16
CA GLU A 86 8.86 -4.37 4.11
C GLU A 86 10.01 -3.34 4.19
N PRO A 87 10.18 -2.57 5.28
CA PRO A 87 11.23 -1.55 5.31
C PRO A 87 12.63 -2.09 5.05
N VAL A 88 12.96 -3.24 5.64
CA VAL A 88 14.31 -3.77 5.63
C VAL A 88 14.54 -4.75 4.48
N ILE A 89 13.81 -5.88 4.46
CA ILE A 89 14.04 -6.95 3.49
C ILE A 89 13.56 -6.53 2.11
N ASP A 90 12.31 -6.09 1.97
CA ASP A 90 11.77 -5.75 0.65
C ASP A 90 12.58 -4.63 -0.02
N GLN A 91 12.69 -3.47 0.62
CA GLN A 91 13.31 -2.31 -0.03
C GLN A 91 14.78 -2.54 -0.40
N ASN A 92 15.58 -3.09 0.52
CA ASN A 92 17.01 -3.26 0.25
C ASN A 92 17.28 -4.39 -0.75
N LEU A 93 16.60 -5.53 -0.64
CA LEU A 93 16.78 -6.62 -1.62
C LEU A 93 16.21 -6.24 -2.98
N TYR A 94 15.17 -5.41 -3.05
CA TYR A 94 14.67 -4.86 -4.31
C TYR A 94 15.72 -3.99 -4.99
N PHE A 95 16.33 -3.03 -4.27
CA PHE A 95 17.39 -2.18 -4.84
C PHE A 95 18.61 -2.99 -5.29
N LEU A 96 19.08 -3.92 -4.45
CA LEU A 96 20.21 -4.80 -4.81
C LEU A 96 19.88 -5.69 -6.00
N GLY A 97 18.73 -6.36 -5.97
CA GLY A 97 18.30 -7.25 -7.05
C GLY A 97 18.16 -6.51 -8.38
N MET A 98 17.60 -5.30 -8.37
CA MET A 98 17.54 -4.44 -9.56
C MET A 98 18.92 -3.97 -10.02
N SER A 99 19.85 -3.70 -9.11
CA SER A 99 21.21 -3.28 -9.47
C SER A 99 22.00 -4.39 -10.18
N ILE A 100 21.71 -5.65 -9.86
CA ILE A 100 22.34 -6.83 -10.47
C ILE A 100 21.63 -7.24 -11.77
N THR A 101 20.31 -7.08 -11.83
CA THR A 101 19.48 -7.44 -12.99
C THR A 101 19.13 -6.21 -13.82
N SER A 102 17.91 -5.69 -13.66
CA SER A 102 17.46 -4.41 -14.21
C SER A 102 16.15 -3.98 -13.54
N ALA A 103 15.81 -2.70 -13.63
CA ALA A 103 14.53 -2.19 -13.17
C ALA A 103 13.33 -2.86 -13.89
N THR A 104 13.45 -3.10 -15.19
CA THR A 104 12.39 -3.77 -15.99
C THR A 104 12.18 -5.21 -15.52
N TYR A 105 13.27 -5.94 -15.27
CA TYR A 105 13.20 -7.32 -14.78
C TYR A 105 12.63 -7.40 -13.36
N GLY A 106 13.07 -6.52 -12.46
CA GLY A 106 12.54 -6.44 -11.11
C GLY A 106 11.05 -6.09 -11.08
N SER A 107 10.66 -5.10 -11.88
CA SER A 107 9.26 -4.73 -12.07
C SER A 107 8.41 -5.88 -12.61
N ALA A 108 8.94 -6.69 -13.55
CA ALA A 108 8.26 -7.87 -14.09
C ALA A 108 7.94 -8.91 -12.99
N ILE A 109 8.93 -9.24 -12.16
CA ILE A 109 8.77 -10.20 -11.05
C ILE A 109 7.81 -9.68 -9.99
N VAL A 110 7.89 -8.39 -9.63
CA VAL A 110 7.03 -7.79 -8.60
C VAL A 110 5.54 -7.86 -8.98
N ASN A 111 5.17 -8.00 -10.26
CA ASN A 111 3.75 -8.21 -10.63
C ASN A 111 3.18 -9.56 -10.19
N VAL A 112 4.02 -10.46 -9.70
CA VAL A 112 3.59 -11.70 -9.05
C VAL A 112 3.05 -11.42 -7.63
N LEU A 113 3.27 -10.22 -7.07
CA LEU A 113 2.82 -9.80 -5.75
C LEU A 113 1.32 -10.06 -5.48
N PRO A 114 0.36 -9.69 -6.34
CA PRO A 114 -1.06 -9.93 -6.07
C PRO A 114 -1.37 -11.43 -5.99
N ALA A 115 -0.73 -12.24 -6.82
CA ALA A 115 -0.87 -13.69 -6.83
C ALA A 115 -0.31 -14.32 -5.54
N LEU A 116 0.90 -13.95 -5.14
CA LEU A 116 1.50 -14.42 -3.87
C LEU A 116 0.67 -14.00 -2.66
N THR A 117 0.19 -12.76 -2.66
CA THR A 117 -0.68 -12.24 -1.60
C THR A 117 -1.97 -13.04 -1.53
N PHE A 118 -2.57 -13.41 -2.67
CA PHE A 118 -3.76 -14.24 -2.71
C PHE A 118 -3.52 -15.64 -2.13
N VAL A 119 -2.41 -16.29 -2.50
CA VAL A 119 -2.02 -17.60 -1.95
C VAL A 119 -1.80 -17.52 -0.45
N LEU A 120 -1.04 -16.53 0.05
CA LEU A 120 -0.84 -16.32 1.47
C LEU A 120 -2.16 -16.01 2.20
N ALA A 121 -3.03 -15.18 1.62
CA ALA A 121 -4.33 -14.85 2.21
C ALA A 121 -5.23 -16.09 2.33
N LEU A 122 -5.12 -17.05 1.42
CA LEU A 122 -5.79 -18.36 1.53
C LEU A 122 -5.21 -19.20 2.66
N MET A 123 -3.87 -19.32 2.74
CA MET A 123 -3.20 -20.11 3.78
C MET A 123 -3.51 -19.59 5.19
N PHE A 124 -3.50 -18.26 5.37
CA PHE A 124 -3.83 -17.60 6.64
C PHE A 124 -5.33 -17.37 6.86
N ARG A 125 -6.19 -17.92 5.98
CA ARG A 125 -7.67 -17.81 6.04
C ARG A 125 -8.19 -16.37 6.13
N LEU A 126 -7.45 -15.42 5.57
CA LEU A 126 -7.87 -14.03 5.39
C LEU A 126 -8.80 -13.86 4.18
N GLU A 127 -8.73 -14.79 3.23
CA GLU A 127 -9.64 -14.88 2.08
C GLU A 127 -10.39 -16.21 2.09
N LYS A 128 -11.69 -16.19 1.77
CA LYS A 128 -12.47 -17.40 1.50
C LYS A 128 -12.76 -17.48 0.01
N VAL A 129 -12.30 -18.55 -0.64
CA VAL A 129 -12.57 -18.80 -2.06
C VAL A 129 -13.54 -19.95 -2.18
N ASN A 130 -14.68 -19.68 -2.80
CA ASN A 130 -15.58 -20.73 -3.25
C ASN A 130 -15.50 -20.77 -4.77
N LEU A 131 -14.78 -21.75 -5.32
CA LEU A 131 -14.53 -21.86 -6.77
C LEU A 131 -15.81 -22.01 -7.60
N LYS A 132 -16.95 -22.33 -6.97
CA LYS A 132 -18.26 -22.39 -7.63
C LYS A 132 -18.91 -21.01 -7.80
N ARG A 133 -18.39 -19.97 -7.14
CA ARG A 133 -18.93 -18.61 -7.16
C ARG A 133 -18.19 -17.76 -8.19
N MET A 134 -18.92 -17.11 -9.10
CA MET A 134 -18.36 -16.29 -10.18
C MET A 134 -17.42 -15.18 -9.70
N HIS A 135 -17.72 -14.54 -8.57
CA HIS A 135 -16.89 -13.48 -7.99
C HIS A 135 -15.55 -14.00 -7.45
N SER A 136 -15.50 -15.26 -6.97
CA SER A 136 -14.24 -15.92 -6.59
C SER A 136 -13.40 -16.29 -7.82
N GLN A 137 -14.04 -16.76 -8.90
CA GLN A 137 -13.36 -17.03 -10.17
C GLN A 137 -12.79 -15.75 -10.78
N ALA A 138 -13.55 -14.64 -10.76
CA ALA A 138 -13.11 -13.34 -11.27
C ALA A 138 -11.84 -12.81 -10.59
N LYS A 139 -11.65 -13.07 -9.28
CA LYS A 139 -10.42 -12.71 -8.56
C LYS A 139 -9.21 -13.51 -9.05
N ILE A 140 -9.37 -14.82 -9.25
CA ILE A 140 -8.28 -15.70 -9.71
C ILE A 140 -7.92 -15.36 -11.15
N VAL A 141 -8.92 -15.35 -12.05
CA VAL A 141 -8.76 -15.04 -13.47
C VAL A 141 -8.19 -13.64 -13.64
N GLY A 142 -8.72 -12.64 -12.93
CA GLY A 142 -8.21 -11.27 -12.97
C GLY A 142 -6.75 -11.16 -12.54
N THR A 143 -6.35 -11.92 -11.51
CA THR A 143 -4.95 -11.96 -11.06
C THR A 143 -4.02 -12.55 -12.13
N VAL A 144 -4.44 -13.67 -12.75
CA VAL A 144 -3.68 -14.29 -13.85
C VAL A 144 -3.59 -13.34 -15.05
N ILE A 145 -4.69 -12.70 -15.45
CA ILE A 145 -4.70 -11.71 -16.54
C ILE A 145 -3.75 -10.55 -16.23
N THR A 146 -3.79 -10.02 -15.00
CA THR A 146 -2.91 -8.91 -14.60
C THR A 146 -1.43 -9.29 -14.68
N LEU A 147 -1.08 -10.49 -14.21
CA LEU A 147 0.28 -11.04 -14.29
C LEU A 147 0.75 -11.18 -15.74
N THR A 148 -0.11 -11.75 -16.61
CA THR A 148 0.18 -11.88 -18.04
C THR A 148 0.38 -10.51 -18.68
N GLY A 149 -0.51 -9.55 -18.41
CA GLY A 149 -0.40 -8.20 -18.93
C GLY A 149 0.89 -7.50 -18.55
N ALA A 150 1.31 -7.63 -17.29
CA ALA A 150 2.54 -7.02 -16.82
C ALA A 150 3.80 -7.72 -17.34
N THR A 151 3.75 -9.03 -17.57
CA THR A 151 4.81 -9.77 -18.27
C THR A 151 4.93 -9.32 -19.72
N VAL A 152 3.81 -9.15 -20.44
CA VAL A 152 3.79 -8.61 -21.80
C VAL A 152 4.35 -7.18 -21.84
N MET A 153 3.93 -6.31 -20.91
CA MET A 153 4.39 -4.93 -20.82
C MET A 153 5.92 -4.81 -20.68
N THR A 154 6.54 -5.76 -19.97
CA THR A 154 7.97 -5.72 -19.63
C THR A 154 8.85 -6.48 -20.63
N LEU A 155 8.41 -7.63 -21.13
CA LEU A 155 9.23 -8.52 -21.96
C LEU A 155 8.98 -8.37 -23.46
N TYR A 156 7.76 -8.01 -23.88
CA TYR A 156 7.45 -7.89 -25.30
C TYR A 156 7.80 -6.51 -25.84
N LYS A 157 8.92 -6.41 -26.56
CA LYS A 157 9.30 -5.20 -27.30
C LYS A 157 8.75 -5.28 -28.73
N GLY A 158 7.56 -4.71 -28.93
CA GLY A 158 6.98 -4.51 -30.27
C GLY A 158 7.48 -3.23 -30.94
N PRO A 159 6.92 -2.85 -32.10
CA PRO A 159 7.24 -1.61 -32.81
C PRO A 159 7.09 -0.39 -31.90
N ILE A 160 7.86 0.67 -32.17
CA ILE A 160 7.70 1.96 -31.51
C ILE A 160 6.36 2.54 -31.94
N VAL A 161 5.56 2.97 -30.98
CA VAL A 161 4.27 3.60 -31.23
C VAL A 161 4.40 5.08 -30.87
N ASP A 162 4.25 5.95 -31.87
CA ASP A 162 4.26 7.40 -31.66
C ASP A 162 2.90 7.86 -31.14
N ILE A 163 2.75 7.82 -29.81
CA ILE A 163 1.50 8.22 -29.12
C ILE A 163 1.52 9.72 -28.78
N LEU A 164 2.72 10.31 -28.65
CA LEU A 164 2.91 11.72 -28.31
C LEU A 164 3.40 12.47 -29.55
N TRP A 165 2.56 13.35 -30.09
CA TRP A 165 2.81 14.17 -31.28
C TRP A 165 4.02 15.14 -31.18
N TYR A 166 4.74 15.13 -30.06
CA TYR A 166 5.90 15.98 -29.80
C TYR A 166 7.26 15.31 -30.09
N SER A 167 7.30 14.00 -30.37
CA SER A 167 8.56 13.29 -30.65
C SER A 167 9.00 13.47 -32.11
N HIS A 168 9.21 14.72 -32.54
CA HIS A 168 9.79 15.01 -33.85
C HIS A 168 11.08 15.83 -33.76
N HIS A 169 11.93 15.56 -32.76
CA HIS A 169 13.31 16.08 -32.76
C HIS A 169 14.27 14.99 -32.29
N GLY A 170 15.26 14.71 -33.13
CA GLY A 170 16.08 13.50 -33.11
C GLY A 170 16.81 13.23 -31.80
N ALA A 171 16.72 11.98 -31.34
CA ALA A 171 17.73 11.32 -30.55
C ALA A 171 18.15 10.05 -31.30
N THR A 172 19.07 10.22 -32.25
CA THR A 172 19.85 9.12 -32.81
C THR A 172 20.64 8.45 -31.68
N THR A 173 20.31 7.18 -31.40
CA THR A 173 21.19 6.15 -30.83
C THR A 173 22.00 6.50 -29.55
N THR A 174 21.44 6.15 -28.39
CA THR A 174 22.20 5.60 -27.24
C THR A 174 21.39 4.53 -26.49
N HIS A 175 20.93 3.48 -27.19
CA HIS A 175 20.44 2.25 -26.55
C HIS A 175 21.31 1.03 -26.91
N LYS A 176 22.64 1.22 -27.00
CA LYS A 176 23.63 0.15 -27.03
C LYS A 176 24.53 0.10 -25.79
N ALA A 177 24.03 0.58 -24.65
CA ALA A 177 24.68 0.40 -23.33
C ALA A 177 23.93 -0.57 -22.40
N ALA A 178 22.68 -0.97 -22.74
CA ALA A 178 21.89 -1.88 -21.90
C ALA A 178 21.90 -3.36 -22.39
N ALA A 179 22.57 -3.64 -23.51
CA ALA A 179 22.65 -4.99 -24.11
C ALA A 179 24.07 -5.54 -24.22
N ALA A 180 25.07 -4.84 -23.67
CA ALA A 180 26.50 -5.21 -23.77
C ALA A 180 27.14 -5.57 -22.41
N ALA A 181 26.38 -6.22 -21.53
CA ALA A 181 26.92 -6.94 -20.37
C ALA A 181 26.57 -8.44 -20.41
N ALA A 182 26.21 -8.95 -21.60
CA ALA A 182 26.01 -10.37 -21.84
C ALA A 182 27.34 -11.10 -22.12
N SER A 183 28.31 -10.97 -21.21
CA SER A 183 29.55 -11.74 -21.26
C SER A 183 30.29 -11.71 -19.93
N SER A 184 29.73 -12.41 -18.91
CA SER A 184 30.47 -13.08 -17.80
C SER A 184 29.58 -13.61 -16.63
N SER A 185 28.25 -13.62 -16.70
CA SER A 185 27.43 -13.42 -15.48
C SER A 185 26.20 -14.34 -15.26
N GLY A 186 26.29 -15.65 -15.52
CA GLY A 186 25.16 -16.57 -15.23
C GLY A 186 24.80 -16.67 -13.73
N GLN A 187 25.81 -16.64 -12.85
CA GLN A 187 25.62 -16.75 -11.39
C GLN A 187 25.10 -15.47 -10.73
N HIS A 188 25.57 -14.29 -11.15
CA HIS A 188 25.10 -13.03 -10.56
C HIS A 188 23.65 -12.73 -10.95
N TYR A 189 23.23 -13.08 -12.17
CA TYR A 189 21.84 -12.89 -12.59
C TYR A 189 20.86 -13.71 -11.73
N LEU A 190 21.20 -14.98 -11.44
CA LEU A 190 20.42 -15.83 -10.55
C LEU A 190 20.31 -15.24 -9.13
N ALA A 191 21.41 -14.72 -8.58
CA ALA A 191 21.40 -14.09 -7.27
C ALA A 191 20.44 -12.88 -7.24
N GLY A 192 20.47 -12.02 -8.25
CA GLY A 192 19.54 -10.90 -8.36
C GLY A 192 18.08 -11.35 -8.46
N THR A 193 17.78 -12.39 -9.25
CA THR A 193 16.43 -12.99 -9.32
C THR A 193 15.96 -13.50 -7.96
N ILE A 194 16.80 -14.23 -7.23
CA ILE A 194 16.48 -14.74 -5.90
C ILE A 194 16.19 -13.59 -4.93
N MET A 195 16.97 -12.51 -4.97
CA MET A 195 16.76 -11.33 -4.11
C MET A 195 15.40 -10.67 -4.37
N ILE A 196 15.00 -10.51 -5.64
CA ILE A 196 13.71 -9.90 -6.00
C ILE A 196 12.55 -10.84 -5.64
N LEU A 197 12.72 -12.16 -5.76
CA LEU A 197 11.70 -13.11 -5.31
C LEU A 197 11.51 -13.04 -3.79
N ILE A 198 12.62 -12.98 -3.02
CA ILE A 198 12.55 -12.82 -1.56
C ILE A 198 11.88 -11.49 -1.21
N CYS A 199 12.23 -10.39 -1.86
CA CYS A 199 11.62 -9.08 -1.61
C CYS A 199 10.09 -9.14 -1.85
N THR A 200 9.68 -9.71 -2.98
CA THR A 200 8.25 -9.83 -3.35
C THR A 200 7.48 -10.70 -2.37
N CYS A 201 8.07 -11.81 -1.91
CA CYS A 201 7.49 -12.65 -0.86
C CYS A 201 7.38 -11.91 0.47
N SER A 202 8.40 -11.15 0.86
CA SER A 202 8.39 -10.34 2.08
C SER A 202 7.34 -9.24 2.03
N TRP A 203 7.16 -8.56 0.89
CA TRP A 203 6.12 -7.56 0.70
C TRP A 203 4.71 -8.15 0.73
N ALA A 204 4.51 -9.32 0.13
CA ALA A 204 3.24 -10.05 0.26
C ALA A 204 2.98 -10.44 1.73
N GLY A 205 4.00 -10.95 2.42
CA GLY A 205 3.95 -11.29 3.85
C GLY A 205 3.62 -10.08 4.73
N TYR A 206 4.17 -8.91 4.42
CA TYR A 206 3.87 -7.66 5.11
C TYR A 206 2.37 -7.36 5.12
N PHE A 207 1.69 -7.40 3.97
CA PHE A 207 0.24 -7.14 3.92
C PHE A 207 -0.58 -8.15 4.72
N ILE A 208 -0.15 -9.41 4.78
CA ILE A 208 -0.80 -10.46 5.55
C ILE A 208 -0.64 -10.21 7.05
N VAL A 209 0.59 -10.01 7.52
CA VAL A 209 0.87 -9.71 8.93
C VAL A 209 0.22 -8.40 9.34
N GLN A 210 0.18 -7.39 8.46
CA GLN A 210 -0.44 -6.10 8.73
C GLN A 210 -1.96 -6.26 8.89
N SER A 211 -2.61 -7.05 8.02
CA SER A 211 -4.03 -7.36 8.11
C SER A 211 -4.39 -8.05 9.42
N ILE A 212 -3.53 -8.98 9.90
CA ILE A 212 -3.71 -9.66 11.18
C ILE A 212 -3.49 -8.70 12.34
N THR A 213 -2.43 -7.90 12.29
CA THR A 213 -2.05 -6.95 13.35
C THR A 213 -3.11 -5.88 13.55
N LEU A 214 -3.72 -5.38 12.47
CA LEU A 214 -4.78 -4.38 12.52
C LEU A 214 -6.10 -4.89 13.13
N LYS A 215 -6.28 -6.21 13.27
CA LYS A 215 -7.40 -6.78 14.03
C LYS A 215 -7.18 -6.70 15.55
N GLU A 216 -5.93 -6.81 15.98
CA GLU A 216 -5.55 -6.75 17.41
C GLU A 216 -5.21 -5.32 17.85
N TYR A 217 -4.68 -4.51 16.92
CA TYR A 217 -4.25 -3.14 17.14
C TYR A 217 -4.91 -2.20 16.10
N PRO A 218 -6.22 -1.88 16.22
CA PRO A 218 -6.97 -1.10 15.24
C PRO A 218 -6.69 0.43 15.34
N ALA A 219 -5.41 0.81 15.31
CA ALA A 219 -4.94 2.18 15.30
C ALA A 219 -3.92 2.35 14.17
N GLU A 220 -4.38 2.71 12.96
CA GLU A 220 -3.60 2.65 11.73
C GLU A 220 -2.45 3.67 11.67
N LEU A 221 -2.64 4.90 12.14
CA LEU A 221 -1.54 5.89 12.17
C LEU A 221 -0.46 5.45 13.16
N SER A 222 -0.88 4.94 14.32
CA SER A 222 0.00 4.46 15.38
C SER A 222 0.77 3.23 14.91
N LEU A 223 0.09 2.25 14.30
CA LEU A 223 0.76 1.09 13.72
C LEU A 223 1.74 1.51 12.62
N THR A 224 1.36 2.44 11.74
CA THR A 224 2.26 2.98 10.70
C THR A 224 3.50 3.61 11.31
N SER A 225 3.34 4.48 12.31
CA SER A 225 4.48 5.11 12.99
C SER A 225 5.41 4.09 13.66
N LEU A 226 4.84 3.01 14.22
CA LEU A 226 5.60 1.95 14.86
C LEU A 226 6.35 1.08 13.84
N ILE A 227 5.73 0.76 12.70
CA ILE A 227 6.37 0.03 11.59
C ILE A 227 7.54 0.85 11.03
N CYS A 228 7.33 2.15 10.76
CA CYS A 228 8.38 3.03 10.28
C CYS A 228 9.50 3.19 11.31
N LEU A 229 9.17 3.27 12.61
CA LEU A 229 10.17 3.32 13.67
C LEU A 229 10.99 2.03 13.73
N ALA A 230 10.34 0.87 13.71
CA ALA A 230 11.00 -0.44 13.68
C ALA A 230 11.90 -0.56 12.46
N GLY A 231 11.40 -0.21 11.27
CA GLY A 231 12.18 -0.21 10.03
C GLY A 231 13.36 0.76 10.05
N THR A 232 13.24 1.90 10.73
CA THR A 232 14.36 2.84 10.93
C THR A 232 15.45 2.23 11.81
N VAL A 233 15.06 1.58 12.92
CA VAL A 233 16.00 0.97 13.87
C VAL A 233 16.67 -0.25 13.25
N GLU A 234 15.89 -1.20 12.75
CA GLU A 234 16.39 -2.44 12.14
C GLU A 234 17.19 -2.15 10.87
N GLY A 235 16.67 -1.29 10.00
CA GLY A 235 17.36 -0.84 8.79
C GLY A 235 18.61 -0.04 9.11
N GLY A 236 18.60 0.75 10.19
CA GLY A 236 19.76 1.50 10.67
C GLY A 236 20.90 0.59 11.09
N ILE A 237 20.60 -0.50 11.81
CA ILE A 237 21.60 -1.51 12.20
C ILE A 237 22.25 -2.11 10.96
N ILE A 238 21.46 -2.54 9.97
CA ILE A 238 21.99 -3.13 8.73
C ILE A 238 22.77 -2.09 7.92
N ALA A 239 22.25 -0.87 7.78
CA ALA A 239 22.91 0.19 7.04
C ALA A 239 24.26 0.57 7.65
N MET A 240 24.40 0.58 8.98
CA MET A 240 25.70 0.83 9.64
C MET A 240 26.71 -0.30 9.36
N ILE A 241 26.24 -1.53 9.18
CA ILE A 241 27.12 -2.67 8.84
C ILE A 241 27.57 -2.58 7.38
N MET A 242 26.65 -2.21 6.49
CA MET A 242 26.86 -2.16 5.04
C MET A 242 27.57 -0.90 4.57
N GLU A 243 27.28 0.24 5.18
CA GLU A 243 27.81 1.56 4.83
C GLU A 243 28.53 2.17 6.03
N ARG A 244 29.82 1.84 6.13
CA ARG A 244 30.68 2.19 7.28
C ARG A 244 31.28 3.58 7.19
N ASP A 245 31.25 4.23 6.03
CA ASP A 245 31.80 5.57 5.87
C ASP A 245 30.85 6.61 6.51
N PRO A 246 31.26 7.31 7.58
CA PRO A 246 30.40 8.33 8.21
C PRO A 246 30.03 9.48 7.26
N LYS A 247 30.84 9.74 6.22
CA LYS A 247 30.54 10.79 5.24
C LYS A 247 29.34 10.44 4.37
N ALA A 248 29.09 9.15 4.11
CA ALA A 248 27.94 8.70 3.35
C ALA A 248 26.60 9.01 4.06
N TRP A 249 26.63 9.11 5.39
CA TRP A 249 25.48 9.46 6.23
C TRP A 249 25.17 10.95 6.27
N ALA A 250 26.08 11.80 5.81
CA ALA A 250 25.88 13.24 5.77
C ALA A 250 24.90 13.64 4.65
N LEU A 251 23.67 13.97 5.03
CA LEU A 251 22.69 14.57 4.13
C LEU A 251 22.92 16.07 3.99
N GLY A 252 23.25 16.50 2.78
CA GLY A 252 23.22 17.90 2.40
C GLY A 252 21.81 18.37 2.04
N PHE A 253 21.61 19.69 1.97
CA PHE A 253 20.41 20.32 1.41
C PHE A 253 20.42 20.22 -0.13
N ASP A 254 20.30 19.00 -0.65
CA ASP A 254 20.32 18.69 -2.07
C ASP A 254 19.24 17.66 -2.44
N SER A 255 19.31 17.12 -3.66
CA SER A 255 18.36 16.11 -4.14
C SER A 255 18.33 14.83 -3.29
N ARG A 256 19.37 14.54 -2.49
CA ARG A 256 19.39 13.40 -1.57
C ARG A 256 18.39 13.63 -0.43
N LEU A 257 18.38 14.84 0.15
CA LEU A 257 17.38 15.22 1.16
C LEU A 257 15.97 15.23 0.58
N LEU A 258 15.80 15.78 -0.62
CA LEU A 258 14.50 15.76 -1.30
C LEU A 258 14.01 14.31 -1.51
N ALA A 259 14.89 13.39 -1.93
CA ALA A 259 14.54 11.99 -2.11
C ALA A 259 14.15 11.31 -0.80
N SER A 260 14.91 11.51 0.27
CA SER A 260 14.59 10.96 1.59
C SER A 260 13.28 11.52 2.15
N VAL A 261 13.05 12.84 2.02
CA VAL A 261 11.84 13.48 2.56
C VAL A 261 10.60 13.11 1.76
N TYR A 262 10.65 13.20 0.43
CA TYR A 262 9.52 12.83 -0.42
C TYR A 262 9.14 11.36 -0.23
N SER A 263 10.12 10.45 -0.31
CA SER A 263 9.85 9.02 -0.12
C SER A 263 9.37 8.71 1.29
N GLY A 264 9.88 9.41 2.30
CA GLY A 264 9.43 9.23 3.68
C GLY A 264 8.00 9.69 3.92
N VAL A 265 7.66 10.90 3.46
CA VAL A 265 6.30 11.45 3.64
C VAL A 265 5.28 10.70 2.79
N VAL A 266 5.54 10.57 1.48
CA VAL A 266 4.55 10.07 0.52
C VAL A 266 4.55 8.55 0.49
N CYS A 267 5.71 7.92 0.30
CA CYS A 267 5.81 6.49 -0.01
C CYS A 267 5.85 5.58 1.21
N SER A 268 6.24 6.10 2.38
CA SER A 268 6.17 5.36 3.65
C SER A 268 5.04 5.88 4.53
N GLY A 269 5.04 7.16 4.90
CA GLY A 269 4.09 7.72 5.86
C GLY A 269 2.64 7.64 5.38
N ILE A 270 2.30 8.39 4.33
CA ILE A 270 0.95 8.42 3.77
C ILE A 270 0.59 7.05 3.19
N ALA A 271 1.49 6.44 2.43
CA ALA A 271 1.17 5.18 1.77
C ALA A 271 0.93 4.02 2.73
N TYR A 272 1.71 3.85 3.80
CA TYR A 272 1.47 2.73 4.74
C TYR A 272 0.23 2.95 5.56
N TYR A 273 -0.04 4.20 5.93
CA TYR A 273 -1.29 4.54 6.58
C TYR A 273 -2.49 4.19 5.70
N VAL A 274 -2.53 4.72 4.47
CA VAL A 274 -3.64 4.48 3.54
C VAL A 274 -3.74 3.00 3.18
N GLN A 275 -2.64 2.32 2.89
CA GLN A 275 -2.62 0.89 2.63
C GLN A 275 -3.11 0.10 3.84
N GLY A 276 -2.70 0.46 5.06
CA GLY A 276 -3.17 -0.17 6.29
C GLY A 276 -4.68 -0.03 6.47
N VAL A 277 -5.22 1.18 6.28
CA VAL A 277 -6.65 1.45 6.32
C VAL A 277 -7.40 0.59 5.28
N VAL A 278 -6.94 0.60 4.02
CA VAL A 278 -7.57 -0.17 2.94
C VAL A 278 -7.43 -1.68 3.19
N ASN A 279 -6.28 -2.14 3.68
CA ASN A 279 -6.02 -3.55 4.02
C ASN A 279 -6.96 -4.02 5.13
N ARG A 280 -7.24 -3.19 6.13
CA ARG A 280 -8.21 -3.49 7.18
C ARG A 280 -9.64 -3.62 6.63
N ILE A 281 -10.03 -2.73 5.71
CA ILE A 281 -11.41 -2.65 5.20
C ILE A 281 -11.69 -3.67 4.09
N ARG A 282 -10.78 -3.81 3.12
CA ARG A 282 -10.97 -4.59 1.89
C ARG A 282 -10.10 -5.86 1.82
N GLY A 283 -9.15 -6.00 2.73
CA GLY A 283 -8.22 -7.12 2.80
C GLY A 283 -6.97 -6.95 1.92
N PRO A 284 -5.95 -7.81 2.13
CA PRO A 284 -4.61 -7.63 1.56
C PRO A 284 -4.59 -7.83 0.05
N VAL A 285 -5.37 -8.77 -0.47
CA VAL A 285 -5.51 -9.03 -1.92
C VAL A 285 -6.03 -7.81 -2.67
N PHE A 286 -6.95 -7.05 -2.06
CA PHE A 286 -7.48 -5.85 -2.69
C PHE A 286 -6.39 -4.79 -2.83
N VAL A 287 -5.56 -4.60 -1.80
CA VAL A 287 -4.48 -3.62 -1.80
C VAL A 287 -3.44 -3.96 -2.87
N THR A 288 -2.97 -5.21 -2.89
CA THR A 288 -1.88 -5.60 -3.78
C THR A 288 -2.28 -5.65 -5.25
N ALA A 289 -3.55 -5.86 -5.57
CA ALA A 289 -4.06 -5.82 -6.95
C ALA A 289 -3.72 -4.51 -7.68
N PHE A 290 -3.60 -3.38 -6.97
CA PHE A 290 -3.26 -2.09 -7.58
C PHE A 290 -1.76 -1.89 -7.86
N SER A 291 -0.87 -2.77 -7.36
CA SER A 291 0.58 -2.61 -7.54
C SER A 291 1.04 -2.49 -9.02
N PRO A 292 0.45 -3.22 -10.00
CA PRO A 292 0.90 -3.12 -11.39
C PRO A 292 0.54 -1.77 -12.05
N LEU A 293 -0.39 -0.99 -11.48
CA LEU A 293 -0.68 0.35 -11.98
C LEU A 293 0.50 1.31 -11.81
N CYS A 294 1.32 1.14 -10.77
CA CYS A 294 2.54 1.93 -10.62
C CYS A 294 3.45 1.80 -11.85
N MET A 295 3.55 0.58 -12.41
CA MET A 295 4.34 0.34 -13.62
C MET A 295 3.79 1.12 -14.82
N ILE A 296 2.47 1.09 -15.03
CA ILE A 296 1.82 1.84 -16.11
C ILE A 296 2.10 3.33 -15.98
N ILE A 297 1.88 3.90 -14.78
CA ILE A 297 2.08 5.32 -14.52
C ILE A 297 3.56 5.70 -14.70
N THR A 298 4.49 4.87 -14.21
CA THR A 298 5.92 5.10 -14.36
C THR A 298 6.36 5.08 -15.82
N ALA A 299 5.84 4.16 -16.63
CA ALA A 299 6.13 4.13 -18.06
C ALA A 299 5.61 5.37 -18.80
N VAL A 300 4.41 5.85 -18.45
CA VAL A 300 3.86 7.09 -19.02
C VAL A 300 4.69 8.31 -18.61
N LEU A 301 5.06 8.41 -17.33
CA LEU A 301 5.92 9.50 -16.85
C LEU A 301 7.32 9.45 -17.48
N GLY A 302 7.90 8.26 -17.68
CA GLY A 302 9.16 8.07 -18.41
C GLY A 302 9.06 8.58 -19.85
N ALA A 303 7.97 8.26 -20.54
CA ALA A 303 7.74 8.74 -21.91
C ALA A 303 7.60 10.27 -21.98
N ILE A 304 6.90 10.90 -21.03
CA ILE A 304 6.66 12.35 -21.03
C ILE A 304 7.88 13.13 -20.56
N VAL A 305 8.49 12.72 -19.44
CA VAL A 305 9.54 13.50 -18.73
C VAL A 305 10.93 13.17 -19.26
N LEU A 306 11.20 11.90 -19.61
CA LEU A 306 12.50 11.44 -20.09
C LEU A 306 12.55 11.23 -21.61
N SER A 307 11.44 11.48 -22.32
CA SER A 307 11.30 11.23 -23.76
C SER A 307 11.63 9.78 -24.16
N GLU A 308 11.31 8.82 -23.27
CA GLU A 308 11.50 7.40 -23.55
C GLU A 308 10.51 6.91 -24.61
N GLN A 309 10.98 6.04 -25.51
CA GLN A 309 10.16 5.48 -26.57
C GLN A 309 9.18 4.43 -26.02
N VAL A 310 7.89 4.62 -26.30
CA VAL A 310 6.84 3.66 -25.93
C VAL A 310 6.74 2.57 -26.99
N HIS A 311 6.84 1.31 -26.54
CA HIS A 311 6.75 0.15 -27.41
C HIS A 311 5.32 -0.40 -27.41
N LEU A 312 4.90 -1.02 -28.52
CA LEU A 312 3.57 -1.61 -28.66
C LEU A 312 3.22 -2.60 -27.53
N GLY A 313 4.21 -3.38 -27.07
CA GLY A 313 3.99 -4.31 -25.96
C GLY A 313 3.67 -3.64 -24.64
N SER A 314 4.15 -2.41 -24.40
CA SER A 314 3.78 -1.64 -23.23
C SER A 314 2.31 -1.20 -23.27
N LEU A 315 1.80 -0.84 -24.47
CA LEU A 315 0.39 -0.49 -24.66
C LEU A 315 -0.53 -1.70 -24.47
N ILE A 316 -0.20 -2.82 -25.12
CA ILE A 316 -0.98 -4.07 -25.01
C ILE A 316 -0.98 -4.56 -23.55
N GLY A 317 0.19 -4.58 -22.92
CA GLY A 317 0.33 -5.02 -21.54
C GLY A 317 -0.46 -4.13 -20.55
N ALA A 318 -0.43 -2.81 -20.73
CA ALA A 318 -1.23 -1.88 -19.92
C ALA A 318 -2.74 -2.14 -20.04
N ILE A 319 -3.26 -2.38 -21.26
CA ILE A 319 -4.68 -2.70 -21.47
C ILE A 319 -5.05 -4.01 -20.75
N ILE A 320 -4.20 -5.04 -20.86
CA ILE A 320 -4.41 -6.32 -20.18
C ILE A 320 -4.40 -6.15 -18.65
N ILE A 321 -3.48 -5.37 -18.09
CA ILE A 321 -3.42 -5.06 -16.65
C ILE A 321 -4.73 -4.42 -16.19
N VAL A 322 -5.24 -3.41 -16.92
CA VAL A 322 -6.49 -2.72 -16.56
C VAL A 322 -7.68 -3.67 -16.55
N MET A 323 -7.79 -4.56 -17.55
CA MET A 323 -8.83 -5.59 -17.59
C MET A 323 -8.72 -6.57 -16.41
N GLY A 324 -7.50 -7.02 -16.10
CA GLY A 324 -7.24 -7.92 -14.97
C GLY A 324 -7.60 -7.29 -13.63
N LEU A 325 -7.16 -6.05 -13.39
CA LEU A 325 -7.49 -5.28 -12.19
C LEU A 325 -8.99 -5.09 -12.04
N TYR A 326 -9.70 -4.72 -13.11
CA TYR A 326 -11.14 -4.57 -13.10
C TYR A 326 -11.84 -5.85 -12.63
N SER A 327 -11.42 -7.01 -13.14
CA SER A 327 -11.96 -8.32 -12.73
C SER A 327 -11.74 -8.61 -11.24
N VAL A 328 -10.54 -8.35 -10.71
CA VAL A 328 -10.23 -8.54 -9.27
C VAL A 328 -11.06 -7.62 -8.40
N VAL A 329 -11.09 -6.33 -8.75
CA VAL A 329 -11.84 -5.28 -8.06
C VAL A 329 -13.33 -5.58 -8.04
N TRP A 330 -13.88 -6.01 -9.17
CA TRP A 330 -15.29 -6.39 -9.28
C TRP A 330 -15.62 -7.58 -8.40
N GLY A 331 -14.78 -8.64 -8.43
CA GLY A 331 -14.95 -9.80 -7.56
C GLY A 331 -14.93 -9.43 -6.07
N LYS A 332 -13.97 -8.58 -5.66
CA LYS A 332 -13.87 -8.06 -4.29
C LYS A 332 -15.03 -7.15 -3.89
N SER A 333 -15.54 -6.34 -4.81
CA SER A 333 -16.71 -5.49 -4.56
C SER A 333 -17.94 -6.34 -4.24
N LYS A 334 -18.16 -7.43 -4.98
CA LYS A 334 -19.26 -8.38 -4.72
C LYS A 334 -19.13 -9.08 -3.37
N ASP A 335 -17.92 -9.50 -2.97
CA ASP A 335 -17.70 -10.09 -1.64
C ASP A 335 -18.05 -9.12 -0.51
N HIS A 336 -17.67 -7.85 -0.66
CA HIS A 336 -17.98 -6.82 0.33
C HIS A 336 -19.49 -6.55 0.42
N LEU A 337 -20.21 -6.49 -0.70
CA LEU A 337 -21.66 -6.34 -0.71
C LEU A 337 -22.37 -7.53 -0.04
N LEU A 338 -21.90 -8.76 -0.29
CA LEU A 338 -22.45 -9.96 0.35
C LEU A 338 -22.18 -9.99 1.86
N ALA A 339 -21.02 -9.52 2.30
CA ALA A 339 -20.69 -9.39 3.73
C ALA A 339 -21.56 -8.31 4.41
N SER A 340 -21.75 -7.16 3.75
CA SER A 340 -22.58 -6.06 4.26
C SER A 340 -24.07 -6.42 4.32
N GLY A 341 -24.59 -7.15 3.32
CA GLY A 341 -25.99 -7.58 3.28
C GLY A 341 -26.34 -8.63 4.34
N LYS A 342 -25.39 -9.48 4.73
CA LYS A 342 -25.59 -10.43 5.85
C LYS A 342 -25.65 -9.77 7.22
N GLY A 343 -25.07 -8.58 7.39
CA GLY A 343 -25.18 -7.79 8.62
C GLY A 343 -26.54 -7.11 8.82
N SER A 344 -27.39 -7.08 7.79
CA SER A 344 -28.73 -6.45 7.84
C SER A 344 -29.88 -7.47 8.00
N GLY A 345 -29.60 -8.77 7.90
CA GLY A 345 -30.62 -9.84 7.89
C GLY A 345 -30.61 -10.76 9.11
N GLN A 346 -29.90 -10.37 10.17
CA GLN A 346 -29.85 -11.13 11.42
C GLN A 346 -30.15 -10.18 12.59
N GLU A 347 -31.37 -9.65 12.61
CA GLU A 347 -32.00 -9.25 13.87
C GLU A 347 -32.19 -10.53 14.69
N LEU A 348 -31.22 -10.80 15.56
CA LEU A 348 -31.47 -11.57 16.77
C LEU A 348 -32.51 -10.78 17.60
N PRO A 349 -33.49 -11.45 18.22
CA PRO A 349 -34.51 -10.75 18.99
C PRO A 349 -33.80 -10.05 20.15
N THR A 350 -33.72 -8.73 20.08
CA THR A 350 -33.32 -7.90 21.21
C THR A 350 -34.47 -7.90 22.19
N VAL A 351 -34.47 -8.90 23.09
CA VAL A 351 -34.92 -8.62 24.45
C VAL A 351 -34.07 -7.45 24.94
N ASP A 352 -34.73 -6.48 25.55
CA ASP A 352 -34.16 -5.34 26.29
C ASP A 352 -34.07 -3.96 25.59
N LYS A 353 -35.09 -3.60 24.80
CA LYS A 353 -35.49 -2.19 24.64
C LYS A 353 -36.38 -1.66 25.79
N SER A 354 -36.87 -2.52 26.67
CA SER A 354 -37.77 -2.17 27.77
C SER A 354 -37.08 -1.70 29.06
N ARG A 355 -35.77 -1.94 29.25
CA ARG A 355 -35.03 -1.43 30.43
C ARG A 355 -34.45 -0.02 30.28
N LEU A 356 -34.32 0.50 29.06
CA LEU A 356 -33.83 1.86 28.82
C LEU A 356 -34.93 2.93 28.90
N GLU A 357 -36.20 2.56 28.72
CA GLU A 357 -37.32 3.49 28.92
C GLU A 357 -37.72 3.62 30.41
N LEU A 358 -37.46 2.60 31.24
CA LEU A 358 -37.73 2.66 32.68
C LEU A 358 -36.67 3.47 33.46
N ALA A 359 -35.47 3.67 32.90
CA ALA A 359 -34.42 4.48 33.50
C ALA A 359 -34.59 5.98 33.21
N ASN A 360 -35.32 6.34 32.14
CA ASN A 360 -35.57 7.74 31.77
C ASN A 360 -36.83 8.34 32.43
N THR A 361 -37.62 7.55 33.17
CA THR A 361 -38.77 8.03 33.93
C THR A 361 -38.50 8.25 35.43
N MET A 362 -37.28 7.96 35.91
CA MET A 362 -36.93 8.09 37.34
C MET A 362 -36.06 9.32 37.67
N ASP A 363 -35.80 10.22 36.73
CA ASP A 363 -34.89 11.36 36.94
C ASP A 363 -35.47 12.71 36.48
N GLU A 364 -36.75 12.96 36.80
CA GLU A 364 -37.36 14.29 36.67
C GLU A 364 -37.81 14.79 38.06
N PRO A 365 -37.20 15.85 38.62
CA PRO A 365 -37.65 16.44 39.87
C PRO A 365 -38.94 17.24 39.62
N SER A 366 -40.00 16.81 40.29
CA SER A 366 -41.32 17.42 40.36
C SER A 366 -41.27 18.90 40.76
N LYS A 367 -41.43 19.81 39.79
CA LYS A 367 -41.83 21.20 40.05
C LYS A 367 -43.35 21.26 40.16
N VAL A 368 -43.88 20.97 41.34
CA VAL A 368 -45.26 21.34 41.70
C VAL A 368 -45.29 22.84 41.97
N THR A 369 -45.85 23.61 41.04
CA THR A 369 -46.17 25.02 41.25
C THR A 369 -47.52 25.11 41.96
N ILE A 370 -47.50 25.43 43.25
CA ILE A 370 -48.69 25.77 44.03
C ILE A 370 -49.06 27.23 43.73
N LYS A 371 -50.14 27.44 42.97
CA LYS A 371 -50.93 28.67 42.99
C LYS A 371 -52.39 28.30 42.74
N ASP A 372 -53.17 28.27 43.83
CA ASP A 372 -54.51 28.85 43.96
C ASP A 372 -55.20 28.27 45.20
N ALA A 373 -54.95 28.91 46.34
CA ALA A 373 -55.71 28.74 47.55
C ALA A 373 -56.02 30.12 48.13
N ILE A 374 -57.06 30.78 47.60
CA ILE A 374 -57.78 31.83 48.32
C ILE A 374 -59.28 31.69 48.04
N ARG A 375 -59.97 31.05 48.98
CA ARG A 375 -61.31 31.49 49.42
C ARG A 375 -61.52 31.01 50.86
N PRO A 376 -61.86 31.90 51.81
CA PRO A 376 -62.25 31.51 53.16
C PRO A 376 -63.75 31.22 53.24
N GLN A 377 -64.09 30.20 54.02
CA GLN A 377 -65.39 29.89 54.62
C GLN A 377 -65.01 29.48 56.06
N ASP A 378 -65.56 30.03 57.15
CA ASP A 378 -66.94 30.20 57.62
C ASP A 378 -66.91 31.09 58.91
N PRO A 379 -68.02 31.33 59.65
CA PRO A 379 -69.45 31.14 59.38
C PRO A 379 -70.29 32.44 59.30
#